data_AF-R7I440-F1
#
_entry.id   AF-R7I440-F1
#
_cell.length_a   1.000
_cell.length_b   1.000
_cell.length_c   1.000
_cell.angle_alpha   90.00
_cell.angle_beta   90.00
_cell.angle_gamma   90.00
#
_symmetry.space_group_name_H-M   'P 1'
#
loop_
_entity.id
_entity.type
_entity.pdbx_description
1 polymer ?
#
loop_
_entity_poly.entity_id
_entity_poly.type
_entity_poly.pdbx_seq_one_letter_code
_entity_poly.pdbx_strand_id
1 'polypeptide(L)'
;MRTQKKCTRSSRFRITTIAIAVASSFAMTPAWAADTAVGSGTGVAYGTGSDAPKAENVAVGKGASISYSNGDSAATGDIVVGNGANINNYASQGGSIAIGKNAKIENMAGGAEASFALGQTTYSGGVFSSVRIPADTTKVVGSIAIGDNTFARTGSTMIGSHNYRGDLGDTTVDSSQTRASNLNVYATTIGANSFSNGAFTTSTGVYNIISGEYNGGRSANGQKNFGATITGALNSVESMGSAGIDRYSGIANSLIGIANRTQNSNGSLIFGAGNEITNSHASILPGGFLSSSPSSAKDLANTLRKSIKDSDSGGATLAIGGGNTADYTQASQLIGVNNTAHRHF
;
A
#
# COMPACT_ATOMS: atom_id res chain seq x y z
N MET A 1 1.14 48.96 -81.17
CA MET A 1 1.77 47.78 -80.52
C MET A 1 1.60 47.90 -79.01
N ARG A 2 0.81 47.01 -78.39
CA ARG A 2 0.72 46.86 -76.92
C ARG A 2 0.44 45.40 -76.61
N THR A 3 1.45 44.67 -76.17
CA THR A 3 1.39 43.24 -75.83
C THR A 3 0.89 43.05 -74.40
N GLN A 4 -0.18 42.27 -74.22
CA GLN A 4 -0.64 41.80 -72.91
C GLN A 4 0.21 40.62 -72.42
N LYS A 5 0.70 40.69 -71.17
CA LYS A 5 1.28 39.55 -70.44
C LYS A 5 0.14 38.69 -69.88
N LYS A 6 0.01 37.44 -70.36
CA LYS A 6 -0.81 36.40 -69.71
C LYS A 6 -0.07 35.85 -68.49
N CYS A 7 -0.69 35.98 -67.32
CA CYS A 7 -0.20 35.42 -66.07
C CYS A 7 -0.56 33.93 -66.00
N THR A 8 0.46 33.07 -65.97
CA THR A 8 0.35 31.61 -65.80
C THR A 8 0.01 31.29 -64.34
N ARG A 9 -1.27 31.01 -64.06
CA ARG A 9 -1.72 30.56 -62.73
C ARG A 9 -1.42 29.05 -62.58
N SER A 10 -0.34 28.77 -61.88
CA SER A 10 0.27 27.45 -61.59
C SER A 10 -0.71 26.33 -61.22
N SER A 11 -0.70 25.24 -61.99
CA SER A 11 -1.40 23.97 -61.73
C SER A 11 -0.89 23.23 -60.49
N ARG A 12 0.28 23.61 -59.97
CA ARG A 12 0.89 22.98 -58.79
C ARG A 12 0.08 23.23 -57.52
N PHE A 13 -0.57 24.39 -57.40
CA PHE A 13 -1.36 24.73 -56.22
C PHE A 13 -2.59 23.84 -56.05
N ARG A 14 -3.27 23.47 -57.15
CA ARG A 14 -4.46 22.61 -57.11
C ARG A 14 -4.13 21.15 -56.75
N ILE A 15 -2.98 20.65 -57.21
CA ILE A 15 -2.53 19.29 -56.90
C ILE A 15 -2.10 19.19 -55.43
N THR A 16 -1.42 20.21 -54.90
CA THR A 16 -1.03 20.25 -53.48
C THR A 16 -2.24 20.33 -52.54
N THR A 17 -3.28 21.09 -52.88
CA THR A 17 -4.50 21.16 -52.05
C THR A 17 -5.30 19.84 -52.06
N ILE A 18 -5.37 19.13 -53.19
CA ILE A 18 -6.04 17.82 -53.27
C ILE A 18 -5.24 16.74 -52.53
N ALA A 19 -3.90 16.76 -52.62
CA ALA A 19 -3.05 15.80 -51.91
C ALA A 19 -3.14 15.97 -50.38
N ILE A 20 -3.25 17.21 -49.88
CA ILE A 20 -3.43 17.48 -48.44
C ILE A 20 -4.82 17.05 -47.97
N ALA A 21 -5.87 17.26 -48.77
CA ALA A 21 -7.23 16.83 -48.44
C ALA A 21 -7.38 15.29 -48.42
N VAL A 22 -6.74 14.58 -49.35
CA VAL A 22 -6.74 13.10 -49.36
C VAL A 22 -5.90 12.53 -48.21
N ALA A 23 -4.74 13.12 -47.91
CA ALA A 23 -3.92 12.69 -46.77
C ALA A 23 -4.60 12.95 -45.41
N SER A 24 -5.38 14.03 -45.29
CA SER A 24 -6.13 14.31 -44.05
C SER A 24 -7.39 13.46 -43.89
N SER A 25 -7.97 12.93 -44.97
CA SER A 25 -9.04 11.90 -44.87
C SER A 25 -8.56 10.51 -44.46
N PHE A 26 -7.25 10.22 -44.54
CA PHE A 26 -6.65 8.97 -44.03
C PHE A 26 -6.10 9.09 -42.59
N ALA A 27 -6.09 10.28 -42.01
CA ALA A 27 -5.65 10.52 -40.63
C ALA A 27 -6.80 10.45 -39.61
N MET A 28 -7.95 9.86 -39.98
CA MET A 28 -8.89 9.35 -39.00
C MET A 28 -8.28 8.12 -38.35
N THR A 29 -7.43 8.32 -37.33
CA THR A 29 -7.15 7.26 -36.38
C THR A 29 -8.51 6.73 -35.91
N PRO A 30 -8.82 5.44 -36.05
CA PRO A 30 -10.04 4.93 -35.44
C PRO A 30 -9.93 5.29 -33.97
N ALA A 31 -10.88 6.09 -33.47
CA ALA A 31 -11.08 6.19 -32.04
C ALA A 31 -11.29 4.75 -31.58
N TRP A 32 -10.28 4.16 -30.92
CA TRP A 32 -10.39 2.78 -30.48
C TRP A 32 -11.62 2.73 -29.60
N ALA A 33 -12.64 2.00 -30.08
CA ALA A 33 -13.83 1.75 -29.30
C ALA A 33 -13.40 1.19 -27.95
N ALA A 34 -14.13 1.53 -26.89
CA ALA A 34 -13.92 0.87 -25.60
C ALA A 34 -13.94 -0.65 -25.83
N ASP A 35 -13.04 -1.36 -25.16
CA ASP A 35 -13.02 -2.83 -25.21
C ASP A 35 -14.30 -3.34 -24.53
N THR A 36 -15.33 -3.62 -25.33
CA THR A 36 -16.63 -4.13 -24.88
C THR A 36 -16.74 -5.64 -25.01
N ALA A 37 -15.62 -6.36 -25.15
CA ALA A 37 -15.65 -7.81 -25.17
C ALA A 37 -16.30 -8.32 -23.88
N VAL A 38 -17.22 -9.28 -23.98
CA VAL A 38 -17.81 -9.90 -22.78
C VAL A 38 -16.76 -10.84 -22.18
N GLY A 39 -16.55 -10.72 -20.88
CA GLY A 39 -15.64 -11.57 -20.12
C GLY A 39 -16.24 -12.91 -19.70
N SER A 40 -15.56 -13.57 -18.76
CA SER A 40 -15.95 -14.86 -18.18
C SER A 40 -16.67 -14.69 -16.83
N GLY A 41 -17.35 -15.76 -16.40
CA GLY A 41 -17.98 -15.85 -15.09
C GLY A 41 -19.50 -15.58 -15.10
N THR A 42 -20.09 -15.49 -13.91
CA THR A 42 -21.54 -15.32 -13.72
C THR A 42 -21.96 -13.89 -13.37
N GLY A 43 -21.00 -13.03 -13.01
CA GLY A 43 -21.21 -11.61 -12.70
C GLY A 43 -21.07 -10.71 -13.93
N VAL A 44 -20.92 -9.40 -13.69
CA VAL A 44 -20.69 -8.41 -14.76
C VAL A 44 -19.23 -8.45 -15.17
N ALA A 45 -18.93 -8.94 -16.38
CA ALA A 45 -17.57 -8.99 -16.92
C ALA A 45 -17.48 -8.32 -18.29
N TYR A 46 -16.73 -7.21 -18.39
CA TYR A 46 -16.49 -6.48 -19.64
C TYR A 46 -15.01 -6.14 -19.84
N GLY A 47 -14.47 -6.43 -21.01
CA GLY A 47 -13.07 -6.26 -21.40
C GLY A 47 -12.43 -7.61 -21.73
N THR A 48 -11.52 -7.61 -22.69
CA THR A 48 -10.84 -8.83 -23.13
C THR A 48 -10.12 -9.50 -21.96
N GLY A 49 -10.50 -10.73 -21.64
CA GLY A 49 -9.92 -11.51 -20.55
C GLY A 49 -10.35 -11.06 -19.15
N SER A 50 -11.43 -10.27 -19.00
CA SER A 50 -12.00 -10.00 -17.69
C SER A 50 -12.74 -11.23 -17.13
N ASP A 51 -12.77 -11.41 -15.81
CA ASP A 51 -13.41 -12.55 -15.15
C ASP A 51 -14.13 -12.15 -13.84
N ALA A 52 -15.44 -12.39 -13.78
CA ALA A 52 -16.31 -12.16 -12.62
C ALA A 52 -17.02 -13.47 -12.22
N PRO A 53 -16.39 -14.36 -11.43
CA PRO A 53 -16.84 -15.75 -11.28
C PRO A 53 -18.13 -15.93 -10.47
N LYS A 54 -18.57 -14.92 -9.71
CA LYS A 54 -19.81 -14.94 -8.90
C LYS A 54 -20.80 -13.88 -9.38
N ALA A 55 -22.09 -14.13 -9.22
CA ALA A 55 -23.15 -13.26 -9.74
C ALA A 55 -23.11 -11.84 -9.16
N GLU A 56 -22.63 -11.70 -7.93
CA GLU A 56 -22.51 -10.41 -7.23
C GLU A 56 -21.27 -9.61 -7.67
N ASN A 57 -20.37 -10.19 -8.47
CA ASN A 57 -19.09 -9.59 -8.82
C ASN A 57 -19.17 -8.66 -10.04
N VAL A 58 -18.26 -7.70 -10.08
CA VAL A 58 -18.06 -6.79 -11.22
C VAL A 58 -16.59 -6.79 -11.62
N ALA A 59 -16.30 -7.09 -12.88
CA ALA A 59 -14.98 -7.04 -13.50
C ALA A 59 -15.00 -6.23 -14.80
N VAL A 60 -14.36 -5.07 -14.82
CA VAL A 60 -14.35 -4.18 -16.00
C VAL A 60 -12.94 -3.76 -16.39
N GLY A 61 -12.51 -4.08 -17.59
CA GLY A 61 -11.21 -3.75 -18.16
C GLY A 61 -10.45 -4.98 -18.65
N LYS A 62 -9.51 -4.76 -19.58
CA LYS A 62 -8.67 -5.82 -20.13
C LYS A 62 -7.92 -6.55 -19.01
N GLY A 63 -8.15 -7.86 -18.86
CA GLY A 63 -7.53 -8.69 -17.83
C GLY A 63 -7.96 -8.36 -16.39
N ALA A 64 -9.05 -7.62 -16.18
CA ALA A 64 -9.60 -7.36 -14.84
C ALA A 64 -10.19 -8.66 -14.26
N SER A 65 -9.66 -9.19 -13.15
CA SER A 65 -10.05 -10.53 -12.68
C SER A 65 -10.27 -10.62 -11.18
N ILE A 66 -11.21 -11.46 -10.78
CA ILE A 66 -11.47 -11.86 -9.38
C ILE A 66 -11.27 -13.37 -9.27
N SER A 67 -10.55 -13.83 -8.26
CA SER A 67 -10.35 -15.28 -8.01
C SER A 67 -10.75 -15.69 -6.60
N TYR A 68 -11.29 -16.91 -6.49
CA TYR A 68 -11.58 -17.60 -5.23
C TYR A 68 -10.91 -18.98 -5.30
N SER A 69 -10.07 -19.32 -4.32
CA SER A 69 -9.26 -20.56 -4.40
C SER A 69 -9.58 -21.60 -3.34
N ASN A 70 -9.79 -21.21 -2.08
CA ASN A 70 -9.99 -22.15 -0.97
C ASN A 70 -11.22 -21.80 -0.14
N GLY A 71 -11.80 -22.83 0.49
CA GLY A 71 -12.97 -22.71 1.35
C GLY A 71 -14.27 -22.44 0.58
N ASP A 72 -15.37 -22.40 1.33
CA ASP A 72 -16.67 -22.08 0.76
C ASP A 72 -16.73 -20.60 0.33
N SER A 73 -17.12 -20.36 -0.92
CA SER A 73 -17.25 -19.00 -1.46
C SER A 73 -18.56 -18.32 -1.05
N ALA A 74 -18.80 -18.25 0.26
CA ALA A 74 -19.97 -17.59 0.84
C ALA A 74 -19.85 -16.06 0.83
N ALA A 75 -18.64 -15.51 0.91
CA ALA A 75 -18.42 -14.09 0.74
C ALA A 75 -18.09 -13.76 -0.72
N THR A 76 -18.88 -12.88 -1.32
CA THR A 76 -18.79 -12.45 -2.72
C THR A 76 -18.95 -10.92 -2.81
N GLY A 77 -19.20 -10.37 -3.99
CA GLY A 77 -19.47 -8.94 -4.17
C GLY A 77 -18.22 -8.10 -4.39
N ASP A 78 -17.19 -8.69 -4.99
CA ASP A 78 -15.95 -7.99 -5.33
C ASP A 78 -16.14 -7.09 -6.57
N ILE A 79 -15.47 -5.93 -6.57
CA ILE A 79 -15.46 -4.98 -7.69
C ILE A 79 -14.02 -4.77 -8.15
N VAL A 80 -13.70 -5.19 -9.37
CA VAL A 80 -12.42 -4.95 -10.03
C VAL A 80 -12.60 -4.12 -11.31
N VAL A 81 -11.93 -2.98 -11.41
CA VAL A 81 -12.02 -2.09 -12.56
C VAL A 81 -10.64 -1.60 -12.96
N GLY A 82 -10.20 -1.89 -14.19
CA GLY A 82 -8.93 -1.40 -14.73
C GLY A 82 -8.13 -2.45 -15.48
N ASN A 83 -7.26 -2.01 -16.38
CA ASN A 83 -6.38 -2.90 -17.14
C ASN A 83 -5.40 -3.64 -16.21
N GLY A 84 -5.51 -4.96 -16.17
CA GLY A 84 -4.70 -5.84 -15.33
C GLY A 84 -4.96 -5.68 -13.83
N ALA A 85 -6.10 -5.10 -13.44
CA ALA A 85 -6.52 -5.05 -12.04
C ALA A 85 -6.92 -6.45 -11.56
N ASN A 86 -6.65 -6.79 -10.31
CA ASN A 86 -6.89 -8.14 -9.80
C ASN A 86 -7.28 -8.15 -8.32
N ILE A 87 -8.26 -8.99 -7.98
CA ILE A 87 -8.61 -9.33 -6.60
C ILE A 87 -8.40 -10.83 -6.43
N ASN A 88 -7.53 -11.21 -5.49
CA ASN A 88 -7.29 -12.59 -5.13
C ASN A 88 -7.84 -12.88 -3.73
N ASN A 89 -8.92 -13.66 -3.65
CA ASN A 89 -9.49 -14.17 -2.41
C ASN A 89 -9.00 -15.59 -2.15
N TYR A 90 -7.92 -15.71 -1.38
CA TYR A 90 -7.30 -16.99 -1.12
C TYR A 90 -8.22 -17.95 -0.35
N ALA A 91 -8.99 -17.44 0.62
CA ALA A 91 -9.96 -18.20 1.39
C ALA A 91 -11.40 -17.69 1.20
N SER A 92 -11.68 -17.15 0.02
CA SER A 92 -13.00 -16.66 -0.35
C SER A 92 -13.62 -15.57 0.54
N GLN A 93 -12.82 -14.57 0.93
CA GLN A 93 -13.24 -13.49 1.85
C GLN A 93 -14.15 -12.42 1.23
N GLY A 94 -14.17 -12.25 -0.10
CA GLY A 94 -15.10 -11.38 -0.83
C GLY A 94 -15.08 -9.89 -0.43
N GLY A 95 -16.04 -9.12 -0.95
CA GLY A 95 -16.34 -7.74 -0.54
C GLY A 95 -15.26 -6.67 -0.76
N SER A 96 -14.30 -6.90 -1.66
CA SER A 96 -13.15 -6.02 -1.92
C SER A 96 -13.31 -5.15 -3.15
N ILE A 97 -12.59 -4.03 -3.20
CA ILE A 97 -12.67 -3.04 -4.29
C ILE A 97 -11.28 -2.72 -4.82
N ALA A 98 -10.98 -3.10 -6.07
CA ALA A 98 -9.75 -2.77 -6.78
C ALA A 98 -10.06 -1.93 -8.02
N ILE A 99 -9.70 -0.64 -8.02
CA ILE A 99 -10.01 0.29 -9.12
C ILE A 99 -8.73 1.00 -9.58
N GLY A 100 -8.29 0.76 -10.80
CA GLY A 100 -7.15 1.40 -11.42
C GLY A 100 -6.29 0.41 -12.22
N LYS A 101 -5.44 0.93 -13.11
CA LYS A 101 -4.52 0.08 -13.88
C LYS A 101 -3.57 -0.64 -12.93
N ASN A 102 -3.46 -1.96 -13.03
CA ASN A 102 -2.60 -2.78 -12.18
C ASN A 102 -2.88 -2.62 -10.67
N ALA A 103 -4.11 -2.22 -10.28
CA ALA A 103 -4.54 -2.25 -8.89
C ALA A 103 -4.74 -3.70 -8.43
N LYS A 104 -4.14 -4.08 -7.29
CA LYS A 104 -4.13 -5.47 -6.83
C LYS A 104 -4.59 -5.61 -5.38
N ILE A 105 -5.34 -6.66 -5.12
CA ILE A 105 -5.73 -7.06 -3.77
C ILE A 105 -5.37 -8.52 -3.53
N GLU A 106 -4.79 -8.80 -2.36
CA GLU A 106 -4.55 -10.15 -1.87
C GLU A 106 -5.22 -10.33 -0.50
N ASN A 107 -6.42 -10.91 -0.49
CA ASN A 107 -7.06 -11.36 0.73
C ASN A 107 -6.55 -12.76 1.06
N MET A 108 -5.57 -12.83 1.95
CA MET A 108 -4.84 -14.04 2.28
C MET A 108 -5.37 -14.71 3.55
N ALA A 109 -4.94 -15.95 3.80
CA ALA A 109 -5.36 -16.74 4.95
C ALA A 109 -4.14 -17.40 5.62
N GLY A 110 -3.36 -16.60 6.35
CA GLY A 110 -2.13 -17.00 6.99
C GLY A 110 -2.07 -16.61 8.46
N GLY A 111 -0.84 -16.57 8.99
CA GLY A 111 -0.61 -16.25 10.40
C GLY A 111 -1.04 -14.84 10.79
N ALA A 112 -0.79 -13.84 9.95
CA ALA A 112 -1.18 -12.46 10.23
C ALA A 112 -2.70 -12.33 10.33
N GLU A 113 -3.44 -12.88 9.36
CA GLU A 113 -4.91 -12.80 9.33
C GLU A 113 -5.53 -13.56 10.51
N ALA A 114 -5.00 -14.73 10.85
CA ALA A 114 -5.45 -15.49 12.02
C ALA A 114 -5.11 -14.80 13.35
N SER A 115 -3.96 -14.13 13.46
CA SER A 115 -3.56 -13.37 14.64
C SER A 115 -4.46 -12.16 14.88
N PHE A 116 -5.03 -11.59 13.82
CA PHE A 116 -5.89 -10.41 13.86
C PHE A 116 -7.34 -10.73 13.47
N ALA A 117 -7.80 -11.95 13.78
CA ALA A 117 -9.20 -12.36 13.60
C ALA A 117 -10.15 -11.70 14.61
N LEU A 118 -9.63 -11.25 15.76
CA LEU A 118 -10.34 -10.49 16.80
C LEU A 118 -11.70 -11.14 17.20
N GLY A 119 -11.70 -12.46 17.33
CA GLY A 119 -12.85 -13.27 17.72
C GLY A 119 -13.99 -13.34 16.70
N GLN A 120 -13.84 -12.78 15.50
CA GLN A 120 -14.90 -12.79 14.49
C GLN A 120 -15.14 -14.17 13.89
N THR A 121 -14.07 -14.94 13.68
CA THR A 121 -14.13 -16.31 13.17
C THR A 121 -12.95 -17.12 13.70
N THR A 122 -13.07 -18.44 13.66
CA THR A 122 -11.95 -19.34 13.96
C THR A 122 -11.18 -19.64 12.68
N TYR A 123 -9.92 -20.00 12.85
CA TYR A 123 -9.02 -20.33 11.74
C TYR A 123 -8.55 -21.77 11.90
N SER A 124 -8.51 -22.52 10.81
CA SER A 124 -8.00 -23.88 10.79
C SER A 124 -6.49 -23.93 11.05
N GLY A 125 -6.02 -25.11 11.48
CA GLY A 125 -4.61 -25.32 11.81
C GLY A 125 -4.18 -24.64 13.11
N GLY A 126 -2.87 -24.54 13.30
CA GLY A 126 -2.27 -23.94 14.50
C GLY A 126 -1.23 -22.88 14.16
N VAL A 127 -0.48 -22.44 15.17
CA VAL A 127 0.58 -21.41 15.01
C VAL A 127 1.70 -21.81 14.05
N PHE A 128 1.86 -23.11 13.79
CA PHE A 128 2.84 -23.67 12.85
C PHE A 128 2.30 -23.84 11.42
N SER A 129 0.99 -23.68 11.22
CA SER A 129 0.36 -23.84 9.91
C SER A 129 0.65 -22.62 9.02
N SER A 130 1.14 -22.89 7.81
CA SER A 130 1.40 -21.88 6.77
C SER A 130 0.12 -21.31 6.19
N VAL A 131 -0.89 -22.16 6.03
CA VAL A 131 -2.25 -21.82 5.62
C VAL A 131 -3.19 -22.00 6.79
N ARG A 132 -4.04 -21.02 7.03
CA ARG A 132 -5.07 -21.03 8.08
C ARG A 132 -6.35 -20.52 7.47
N ILE A 133 -7.31 -21.41 7.24
CA ILE A 133 -8.56 -21.07 6.55
C ILE A 133 -9.61 -20.66 7.59
N PRO A 134 -10.26 -19.49 7.47
CA PRO A 134 -11.35 -19.10 8.34
C PRO A 134 -12.53 -20.07 8.23
N ALA A 135 -13.20 -20.36 9.34
CA ALA A 135 -14.41 -21.20 9.36
C ALA A 135 -15.64 -20.49 8.77
N ASP A 136 -15.65 -19.15 8.85
CA ASP A 136 -16.70 -18.29 8.32
C ASP A 136 -16.03 -17.14 7.56
N THR A 137 -16.10 -17.22 6.23
CA THR A 137 -15.43 -16.29 5.31
C THR A 137 -16.12 -14.93 5.25
N THR A 138 -17.42 -14.87 5.59
CA THR A 138 -18.22 -13.63 5.61
C THR A 138 -17.84 -12.69 6.76
N LYS A 139 -17.06 -13.18 7.72
CA LYS A 139 -16.57 -12.44 8.88
C LYS A 139 -15.10 -12.02 8.77
N VAL A 140 -14.51 -12.23 7.60
CA VAL A 140 -13.17 -11.72 7.29
C VAL A 140 -13.32 -10.48 6.44
N VAL A 141 -12.53 -9.46 6.75
CA VAL A 141 -12.60 -8.19 6.05
C VAL A 141 -11.95 -8.27 4.66
N GLY A 142 -12.61 -7.64 3.69
CA GLY A 142 -12.02 -7.35 2.38
C GLY A 142 -11.04 -6.18 2.43
N SER A 143 -10.54 -5.79 1.26
CA SER A 143 -9.55 -4.72 1.12
C SER A 143 -9.98 -3.70 0.06
N ILE A 144 -9.35 -2.52 0.07
CA ILE A 144 -9.60 -1.44 -0.90
C ILE A 144 -8.28 -1.02 -1.53
N ALA A 145 -8.21 -0.99 -2.85
CA ALA A 145 -7.06 -0.54 -3.62
C ALA A 145 -7.54 0.34 -4.79
N ILE A 146 -7.37 1.67 -4.69
CA ILE A 146 -7.89 2.64 -5.67
C ILE A 146 -6.77 3.53 -6.18
N GLY A 147 -6.46 3.42 -7.46
CA GLY A 147 -5.41 4.14 -8.17
C GLY A 147 -4.58 3.22 -9.05
N ASP A 148 -3.69 3.77 -9.87
CA ASP A 148 -2.76 2.95 -10.63
C ASP A 148 -1.68 2.38 -9.70
N ASN A 149 -1.36 1.10 -9.94
CA ASN A 149 -0.31 0.38 -9.23
C ASN A 149 -0.48 0.30 -7.70
N THR A 150 -1.72 0.37 -7.21
CA THR A 150 -2.02 0.17 -5.78
C THR A 150 -1.99 -1.31 -5.39
N PHE A 151 -1.68 -1.59 -4.13
CA PHE A 151 -1.78 -2.92 -3.55
C PHE A 151 -2.38 -2.84 -2.15
N ALA A 152 -3.33 -3.73 -1.85
CA ALA A 152 -3.85 -3.90 -0.50
C ALA A 152 -3.94 -5.39 -0.14
N ARG A 153 -3.34 -5.77 0.98
CA ARG A 153 -3.55 -7.08 1.61
C ARG A 153 -4.73 -7.02 2.57
N THR A 154 -5.36 -8.16 2.88
CA THR A 154 -6.45 -8.35 3.86
C THR A 154 -6.64 -7.20 4.85
N GLY A 155 -7.79 -6.52 4.76
CA GLY A 155 -8.19 -5.43 5.65
C GLY A 155 -7.50 -4.09 5.38
N SER A 156 -6.63 -4.00 4.39
CA SER A 156 -5.89 -2.76 4.09
C SER A 156 -6.66 -1.88 3.10
N THR A 157 -6.37 -0.58 3.17
CA THR A 157 -6.87 0.45 2.26
C THR A 157 -5.70 1.18 1.65
N MET A 158 -5.59 1.17 0.33
CA MET A 158 -4.64 2.00 -0.42
C MET A 158 -5.39 2.86 -1.43
N ILE A 159 -5.22 4.19 -1.36
CA ILE A 159 -5.84 5.14 -2.28
C ILE A 159 -4.78 6.11 -2.77
N GLY A 160 -4.52 6.16 -4.07
CA GLY A 160 -3.56 7.09 -4.66
C GLY A 160 -2.91 6.53 -5.91
N SER A 161 -2.30 7.43 -6.70
CA SER A 161 -1.59 7.07 -7.92
C SER A 161 -0.11 6.79 -7.65
N HIS A 162 0.42 5.69 -8.18
CA HIS A 162 1.78 5.24 -7.92
C HIS A 162 2.53 4.99 -9.24
N ASN A 163 3.53 5.80 -9.55
CA ASN A 163 4.39 5.62 -10.73
C ASN A 163 5.86 5.93 -10.45
N TYR A 164 6.23 6.05 -9.17
CA TYR A 164 7.60 6.29 -8.75
C TYR A 164 8.47 5.04 -8.88
N ARG A 165 9.71 5.27 -9.32
CA ARG A 165 10.80 4.29 -9.35
C ARG A 165 12.07 4.98 -8.89
N GLY A 166 12.68 4.46 -7.83
CA GLY A 166 13.87 5.06 -7.24
C GLY A 166 13.89 4.94 -5.74
N ASP A 167 14.83 5.64 -5.12
CA ASP A 167 15.05 5.57 -3.68
C ASP A 167 13.99 6.35 -2.92
N LEU A 168 13.53 5.79 -1.81
CA LEU A 168 12.60 6.40 -0.89
C LEU A 168 12.89 5.85 0.51
N GLY A 169 13.33 6.73 1.42
CA GLY A 169 13.85 6.32 2.72
C GLY A 169 15.10 5.43 2.59
N ASP A 170 15.08 4.27 3.24
CA ASP A 170 16.17 3.28 3.26
C ASP A 170 16.02 2.16 2.22
N THR A 171 15.17 2.34 1.21
CA THR A 171 14.94 1.33 0.18
C THR A 171 14.67 1.93 -1.19
N THR A 172 14.65 1.07 -2.19
CA THR A 172 14.27 1.40 -3.56
C THR A 172 12.88 0.84 -3.82
N VAL A 173 12.00 1.69 -4.35
CA VAL A 173 10.63 1.30 -4.71
C VAL A 173 10.52 1.23 -6.22
N ASP A 174 9.79 0.22 -6.71
CA ASP A 174 9.28 0.15 -8.08
C ASP A 174 7.77 -0.05 -8.03
N SER A 175 7.02 1.00 -8.36
CA SER A 175 5.55 0.97 -8.30
C SER A 175 4.95 -0.14 -9.18
N SER A 176 5.64 -0.62 -10.22
CA SER A 176 5.12 -1.74 -11.03
C SER A 176 5.03 -3.05 -10.24
N GLN A 177 5.85 -3.19 -9.20
CA GLN A 177 5.85 -4.30 -8.25
C GLN A 177 5.01 -3.95 -7.02
N THR A 178 3.72 -3.71 -7.25
CA THR A 178 2.77 -3.13 -6.27
C THR A 178 2.81 -3.78 -4.88
N ARG A 179 3.06 -5.10 -4.83
CA ARG A 179 3.14 -5.92 -3.63
C ARG A 179 4.37 -5.66 -2.75
N ALA A 180 5.53 -5.34 -3.33
CA ALA A 180 6.82 -5.43 -2.64
C ALA A 180 6.93 -4.52 -1.41
N SER A 181 6.32 -3.33 -1.47
CA SER A 181 6.39 -2.31 -0.41
C SER A 181 5.09 -2.16 0.40
N ASN A 182 4.08 -3.01 0.19
CA ASN A 182 2.71 -2.82 0.74
C ASN A 182 2.10 -4.10 1.32
N LEU A 183 2.91 -5.06 1.78
CA LEU A 183 2.48 -6.44 1.99
C LEU A 183 1.85 -6.76 3.36
N ASN A 184 1.65 -5.79 4.24
CA ASN A 184 1.10 -6.05 5.57
C ASN A 184 -0.42 -5.91 5.63
N VAL A 185 -1.02 -6.46 6.69
CA VAL A 185 -2.47 -6.47 6.92
C VAL A 185 -2.95 -5.20 7.63
N TYR A 186 -4.21 -4.80 7.41
CA TYR A 186 -4.82 -3.64 8.08
C TYR A 186 -4.02 -2.33 7.95
N ALA A 187 -3.28 -2.15 6.86
CA ALA A 187 -2.57 -0.90 6.58
C ALA A 187 -3.49 0.12 5.89
N THR A 188 -3.33 1.40 6.19
CA THR A 188 -4.03 2.50 5.49
C THR A 188 -3.00 3.42 4.84
N THR A 189 -3.01 3.52 3.51
CA THR A 189 -2.10 4.38 2.75
C THR A 189 -2.90 5.26 1.80
N ILE A 190 -2.92 6.57 2.04
CA ILE A 190 -3.68 7.53 1.25
C ILE A 190 -2.75 8.61 0.71
N GLY A 191 -2.60 8.65 -0.61
CA GLY A 191 -1.89 9.67 -1.37
C GLY A 191 -0.90 9.09 -2.38
N ALA A 192 -0.37 9.95 -3.23
CA ALA A 192 0.44 9.54 -4.37
C ALA A 192 1.85 9.09 -3.96
N ASN A 193 2.35 8.01 -4.58
CA ASN A 193 3.69 7.46 -4.38
C ASN A 193 4.03 7.24 -2.90
N SER A 194 3.07 6.80 -2.09
CA SER A 194 3.29 6.51 -0.67
C SER A 194 3.18 5.01 -0.44
N PHE A 195 4.02 4.45 0.43
CA PHE A 195 4.14 3.00 0.59
C PHE A 195 4.18 2.63 2.07
N SER A 196 3.47 1.58 2.47
CA SER A 196 3.41 1.17 3.88
C SER A 196 3.52 -0.34 4.05
N ASN A 197 4.62 -0.78 4.66
CA ASN A 197 4.85 -2.17 5.04
C ASN A 197 4.91 -2.33 6.57
N GLY A 198 3.73 -2.34 7.20
CA GLY A 198 3.56 -2.68 8.62
C GLY A 198 2.08 -2.90 8.94
N ALA A 199 1.79 -3.79 9.89
CA ALA A 199 0.40 -4.03 10.28
C ALA A 199 -0.17 -2.85 11.07
N PHE A 200 -1.44 -2.50 10.84
CA PHE A 200 -2.11 -1.35 11.47
C PHE A 200 -1.41 0.01 11.25
N THR A 201 -0.61 0.12 10.18
CA THR A 201 0.02 1.39 9.82
C THR A 201 -0.97 2.37 9.20
N THR A 202 -0.70 3.67 9.34
CA THR A 202 -1.48 4.73 8.67
C THR A 202 -0.53 5.74 8.03
N SER A 203 -0.60 5.96 6.73
CA SER A 203 0.18 6.97 6.02
C SER A 203 -0.76 7.83 5.19
N THR A 204 -0.79 9.13 5.45
CA THR A 204 -1.59 10.10 4.70
C THR A 204 -0.70 11.21 4.14
N GLY A 205 -0.77 11.39 2.82
CA GLY A 205 -0.03 12.39 2.06
C GLY A 205 0.87 11.75 1.00
N VAL A 206 1.91 12.46 0.54
CA VAL A 206 2.62 12.12 -0.71
C VAL A 206 4.08 11.78 -0.47
N TYR A 207 4.60 10.81 -1.21
CA TYR A 207 6.00 10.37 -1.11
C TYR A 207 6.42 9.99 0.32
N ASN A 208 5.51 9.41 1.10
CA ASN A 208 5.84 8.87 2.40
C ASN A 208 6.23 7.39 2.27
N ILE A 209 7.12 6.91 3.14
CA ILE A 209 7.43 5.49 3.23
C ILE A 209 7.44 4.99 4.66
N ILE A 210 6.75 3.89 4.91
CA ILE A 210 6.95 3.04 6.09
C ILE A 210 7.56 1.75 5.56
N SER A 211 8.88 1.68 5.51
CA SER A 211 9.61 0.60 4.86
C SER A 211 9.75 -0.61 5.78
N GLY A 212 9.74 -1.82 5.22
CA GLY A 212 9.85 -3.04 6.02
C GLY A 212 10.16 -4.25 5.15
N GLU A 213 10.86 -5.21 5.74
CA GLU A 213 11.32 -6.42 5.05
C GLU A 213 10.27 -7.54 4.99
N TYR A 214 9.06 -7.29 5.49
CA TYR A 214 8.02 -8.31 5.51
C TYR A 214 7.62 -8.69 4.08
N ASN A 215 7.91 -9.95 3.73
CA ASN A 215 7.70 -10.51 2.39
C ASN A 215 6.56 -11.57 2.36
N GLY A 216 5.77 -11.69 3.43
CA GLY A 216 4.73 -12.69 3.59
C GLY A 216 5.21 -14.04 4.13
N GLY A 217 6.52 -14.23 4.29
CA GLY A 217 7.11 -15.44 4.83
C GLY A 217 6.89 -15.58 6.34
N ARG A 218 6.76 -16.82 6.81
CA ARG A 218 6.59 -17.13 8.25
C ARG A 218 7.77 -16.65 9.11
N SER A 219 8.98 -16.73 8.56
CA SER A 219 10.21 -16.30 9.23
C SER A 219 10.48 -14.80 9.04
N ALA A 220 9.70 -14.12 8.19
CA ALA A 220 9.85 -12.69 7.99
C ALA A 220 9.29 -11.93 9.19
N ASN A 221 9.92 -10.79 9.51
CA ASN A 221 9.49 -10.00 10.65
C ASN A 221 8.26 -9.14 10.31
N GLY A 222 7.06 -9.68 10.58
CA GLY A 222 5.81 -8.94 10.43
C GLY A 222 5.48 -7.96 11.56
N GLN A 223 6.33 -7.84 12.59
CA GLN A 223 6.08 -6.96 13.74
C GLN A 223 6.59 -5.53 13.52
N LYS A 224 7.54 -5.36 12.59
CA LYS A 224 8.08 -4.04 12.25
C LYS A 224 6.99 -3.08 11.81
N ASN A 225 7.17 -1.83 12.21
CA ASN A 225 6.27 -0.71 11.93
C ASN A 225 4.84 -0.88 12.46
N PHE A 226 4.57 -1.84 13.35
CA PHE A 226 3.21 -2.02 13.88
C PHE A 226 2.66 -0.71 14.45
N GLY A 227 1.53 -0.24 13.93
CA GLY A 227 0.90 1.00 14.38
C GLY A 227 1.64 2.30 14.02
N ALA A 228 2.64 2.27 13.13
CA ALA A 228 3.33 3.48 12.70
C ALA A 228 2.39 4.41 11.92
N THR A 229 2.52 5.71 12.14
CA THR A 229 1.68 6.74 11.54
C THR A 229 2.50 7.84 10.88
N ILE A 230 2.14 8.22 9.66
CA ILE A 230 2.67 9.38 8.96
C ILE A 230 1.51 10.27 8.50
N THR A 231 1.63 11.57 8.72
CA THR A 231 0.76 12.59 8.11
C THR A 231 1.60 13.73 7.54
N GLY A 232 1.59 13.90 6.22
CA GLY A 232 2.33 14.94 5.53
C GLY A 232 3.07 14.41 4.30
N ALA A 233 4.27 14.92 4.01
CA ALA A 233 4.97 14.57 2.76
C ALA A 233 6.45 14.24 2.98
N LEU A 234 7.01 13.39 2.12
CA LEU A 234 8.45 13.07 2.13
C LEU A 234 8.96 12.51 3.47
N ASN A 235 8.09 11.95 4.31
CA ASN A 235 8.52 11.37 5.59
C ASN A 235 8.86 9.89 5.44
N SER A 236 9.82 9.40 6.22
CA SER A 236 10.23 8.00 6.23
C SER A 236 10.26 7.39 7.63
N VAL A 237 9.59 6.24 7.79
CA VAL A 237 9.84 5.28 8.87
C VAL A 237 10.63 4.13 8.25
N GLU A 238 11.91 4.07 8.59
CA GLU A 238 12.93 3.23 7.96
C GLU A 238 13.25 2.01 8.82
N SER A 239 12.85 0.84 8.34
CA SER A 239 13.05 -0.45 9.03
C SER A 239 13.59 -1.57 8.13
N MET A 240 14.24 -1.23 7.01
CA MET A 240 14.95 -2.15 6.10
C MET A 240 16.35 -2.50 6.63
N GLY A 241 17.05 -3.41 5.95
CA GLY A 241 18.36 -4.01 6.28
C GLY A 241 19.24 -3.32 7.35
N SER A 242 19.71 -4.15 8.31
CA SER A 242 20.63 -3.85 9.43
C SER A 242 19.98 -3.73 10.83
N ALA A 243 19.01 -4.58 11.16
CA ALA A 243 18.63 -4.83 12.55
C ALA A 243 18.34 -6.32 12.78
N GLY A 244 19.39 -7.13 12.78
CA GLY A 244 19.39 -8.41 13.49
C GLY A 244 19.29 -8.24 15.02
N ILE A 245 19.05 -7.01 15.51
CA ILE A 245 18.95 -6.68 16.92
C ILE A 245 17.51 -6.25 17.28
N ASP A 246 16.78 -5.47 16.45
CA ASP A 246 15.44 -5.00 16.83
C ASP A 246 14.30 -5.43 15.93
N ARG A 247 13.61 -6.48 16.42
CA ARG A 247 12.33 -6.92 15.88
C ARG A 247 11.24 -5.85 15.94
N TYR A 248 11.49 -4.75 16.66
CA TYR A 248 10.53 -3.73 17.07
C TYR A 248 10.72 -2.37 16.38
N SER A 249 11.58 -2.28 15.37
CA SER A 249 11.76 -1.02 14.61
C SER A 249 10.45 -0.52 14.00
N GLY A 250 10.26 0.79 14.05
CA GLY A 250 9.12 1.53 13.53
C GLY A 250 7.84 1.42 14.35
N ILE A 251 7.78 0.54 15.37
CA ILE A 251 6.54 0.33 16.13
C ILE A 251 6.11 1.65 16.79
N ALA A 252 4.86 2.04 16.57
CA ALA A 252 4.23 3.23 17.13
C ALA A 252 4.96 4.57 16.86
N ASN A 253 5.79 4.65 15.82
CA ASN A 253 6.34 5.94 15.38
C ASN A 253 5.21 6.82 14.80
N SER A 254 5.21 8.11 15.10
CA SER A 254 4.24 9.09 14.58
C SER A 254 4.97 10.31 14.03
N LEU A 255 4.89 10.53 12.72
CA LEU A 255 5.55 11.64 12.04
C LEU A 255 4.49 12.56 11.43
N ILE A 256 4.52 13.84 11.78
CA ILE A 256 3.61 14.86 11.27
C ILE A 256 4.44 16.01 10.68
N GLY A 257 4.26 16.29 9.39
CA GLY A 257 4.93 17.38 8.68
C GLY A 257 5.68 16.92 7.43
N ILE A 258 6.87 17.45 7.18
CA ILE A 258 7.59 17.23 5.91
C ILE A 258 9.04 16.79 6.11
N ALA A 259 9.50 15.84 5.30
CA ALA A 259 10.91 15.44 5.27
C ALA A 259 11.45 14.99 6.64
N ASN A 260 10.63 14.33 7.45
CA ASN A 260 11.07 13.75 8.72
C ASN A 260 11.43 12.28 8.55
N ARG A 261 12.41 11.82 9.33
CA ARG A 261 12.93 10.45 9.26
C ARG A 261 12.97 9.83 10.65
N THR A 262 12.58 8.57 10.73
CA THR A 262 12.94 7.69 11.83
C THR A 262 13.63 6.45 11.29
N GLN A 263 14.72 6.02 11.90
CA GLN A 263 15.42 4.78 11.52
C GLN A 263 15.75 3.95 12.77
N ASN A 264 15.43 2.65 12.77
CA ASN A 264 15.70 1.78 13.93
C ASN A 264 15.20 2.36 15.27
N SER A 265 14.01 2.97 15.27
CA SER A 265 13.41 3.59 16.45
C SER A 265 11.99 3.09 16.69
N ASN A 266 11.48 3.21 17.91
CA ASN A 266 10.07 2.94 18.23
C ASN A 266 9.48 3.94 19.22
N GLY A 267 8.18 4.21 19.13
CA GLY A 267 7.49 5.22 19.93
C GLY A 267 7.93 6.67 19.66
N SER A 268 8.63 6.93 18.56
CA SER A 268 9.10 8.27 18.19
C SER A 268 7.94 9.17 17.79
N LEU A 269 7.94 10.43 18.22
CA LEU A 269 6.96 11.44 17.86
C LEU A 269 7.69 12.60 17.16
N ILE A 270 7.34 12.92 15.92
CA ILE A 270 7.95 14.05 15.20
C ILE A 270 6.86 15.00 14.71
N PHE A 271 7.06 16.29 14.93
CA PHE A 271 6.24 17.38 14.39
C PHE A 271 7.13 18.42 13.69
N GLY A 272 6.86 18.76 12.44
CA GLY A 272 7.58 19.81 11.73
C GLY A 272 8.37 19.31 10.53
N ALA A 273 9.57 19.84 10.33
CA ALA A 273 10.31 19.64 9.08
C ALA A 273 11.78 19.24 9.28
N GLY A 274 12.24 18.24 8.52
CA GLY A 274 13.67 17.92 8.47
C GLY A 274 14.24 17.38 9.78
N ASN A 275 13.44 16.65 10.56
CA ASN A 275 13.90 16.04 11.81
C ASN A 275 14.26 14.57 11.60
N GLU A 276 15.28 14.10 12.31
CA GLU A 276 15.76 12.73 12.23
C GLU A 276 15.91 12.12 13.64
N ILE A 277 15.29 10.95 13.85
CA ILE A 277 15.46 10.15 15.08
C ILE A 277 15.98 8.77 14.67
N THR A 278 17.18 8.41 15.13
CA THR A 278 17.80 7.12 14.81
C THR A 278 18.13 6.32 16.05
N ASN A 279 18.12 4.99 15.93
CA ASN A 279 18.58 4.03 16.96
C ASN A 279 17.94 4.24 18.36
N SER A 280 16.71 4.76 18.41
CA SER A 280 15.95 5.08 19.62
C SER A 280 14.85 4.04 19.81
N HIS A 281 15.22 2.82 20.21
CA HIS A 281 14.29 1.71 20.37
C HIS A 281 14.44 1.07 21.76
N ALA A 282 13.35 0.49 22.24
CA ALA A 282 13.36 -0.42 23.36
C ALA A 282 12.65 -1.73 22.99
N SER A 283 12.94 -2.81 23.72
CA SER A 283 12.20 -4.07 23.55
C SER A 283 10.82 -3.92 24.16
N ILE A 284 9.80 -3.69 23.32
CA ILE A 284 8.42 -3.45 23.79
C ILE A 284 7.77 -4.76 24.31
N LEU A 285 8.37 -5.94 24.05
CA LEU A 285 7.71 -7.24 24.27
C LEU A 285 8.70 -8.40 24.56
N PRO A 286 9.09 -8.65 25.82
CA PRO A 286 9.78 -9.90 26.20
C PRO A 286 8.77 -11.07 26.15
N GLY A 287 8.57 -11.65 24.96
CA GLY A 287 7.63 -12.77 24.74
C GLY A 287 7.03 -12.85 23.34
N GLY A 288 7.29 -11.85 22.49
CA GLY A 288 6.71 -11.79 21.14
C GLY A 288 5.32 -11.18 21.12
N PHE A 289 4.94 -10.65 19.96
CA PHE A 289 3.62 -10.10 19.72
C PHE A 289 2.63 -11.27 19.59
N LEU A 290 1.68 -11.35 20.53
CA LEU A 290 0.54 -12.27 20.53
C LEU A 290 0.90 -13.76 20.66
N SER A 291 1.33 -14.19 21.86
CA SER A 291 1.35 -15.62 22.23
C SER A 291 -0.04 -16.29 22.15
N SER A 292 -1.11 -15.48 22.14
CA SER A 292 -2.49 -15.86 21.82
C SER A 292 -3.14 -14.80 20.91
N SER A 293 -4.02 -15.24 19.99
CA SER A 293 -4.84 -14.32 19.20
C SER A 293 -5.82 -13.57 20.11
N PRO A 294 -5.89 -12.22 20.08
CA PRO A 294 -6.83 -11.46 20.87
C PRO A 294 -8.28 -11.84 20.55
N SER A 295 -9.11 -11.89 21.58
CA SER A 295 -10.53 -12.25 21.47
C SER A 295 -11.41 -11.14 20.90
N SER A 296 -10.92 -9.90 20.85
CA SER A 296 -11.61 -8.73 20.30
C SER A 296 -10.65 -7.57 20.06
N ALA A 297 -11.11 -6.52 19.36
CA ALA A 297 -10.36 -5.27 19.23
C ALA A 297 -10.04 -4.63 20.61
N LYS A 298 -10.98 -4.70 21.55
CA LYS A 298 -10.80 -4.21 22.93
C LYS A 298 -9.70 -4.99 23.65
N ASP A 299 -9.67 -6.30 23.48
CA ASP A 299 -8.67 -7.20 24.06
C ASP A 299 -7.27 -6.95 23.48
N LEU A 300 -7.17 -6.78 22.15
CA LEU A 300 -5.92 -6.36 21.50
C LEU A 300 -5.44 -5.03 22.08
N ALA A 301 -6.30 -4.01 22.15
CA ALA A 301 -5.93 -2.71 22.70
C ALA A 301 -5.51 -2.79 24.17
N ASN A 302 -6.20 -3.59 24.99
CA ASN A 302 -5.85 -3.79 26.40
C ASN A 302 -4.52 -4.52 26.57
N THR A 303 -4.27 -5.54 25.75
CA THR A 303 -3.00 -6.27 25.72
C THR A 303 -1.87 -5.33 25.34
N LEU A 304 -2.03 -4.51 24.30
CA LEU A 304 -1.03 -3.52 23.90
C LEU A 304 -0.74 -2.52 25.02
N ARG A 305 -1.78 -1.95 25.65
CA ARG A 305 -1.61 -1.03 26.80
C ARG A 305 -0.87 -1.70 27.96
N LYS A 306 -1.23 -2.94 28.29
CA LYS A 306 -0.59 -3.71 29.35
C LYS A 306 0.87 -4.00 29.02
N SER A 307 1.17 -4.48 27.81
CA SER A 307 2.53 -4.74 27.36
C SER A 307 3.42 -3.51 27.38
N ILE A 308 2.90 -2.35 26.93
CA ILE A 308 3.62 -1.08 27.01
C ILE A 308 3.88 -0.70 28.47
N LYS A 309 2.89 -0.89 29.36
CA LYS A 309 3.03 -0.60 30.79
C LYS A 309 4.02 -1.55 31.49
N ASP A 310 4.01 -2.83 31.14
CA ASP A 310 4.80 -3.87 31.81
C ASP A 310 6.25 -3.93 31.30
N SER A 311 6.52 -3.39 30.10
CA SER A 311 7.86 -3.44 29.49
C SER A 311 8.80 -2.32 29.94
N ASP A 312 8.33 -1.35 30.74
CA ASP A 312 9.04 -0.09 31.07
C ASP A 312 9.69 0.57 29.82
N SER A 313 9.20 0.22 28.63
CA SER A 313 9.87 0.42 27.35
C SER A 313 9.00 1.27 26.44
N GLY A 314 9.42 2.51 26.28
CA GLY A 314 9.06 3.34 25.14
C GLY A 314 10.30 4.13 24.76
N GLY A 315 10.86 3.90 23.57
CA GLY A 315 11.90 4.75 22.99
C GLY A 315 11.37 6.14 22.61
N ALA A 316 10.54 6.72 23.48
CA ALA A 316 9.69 7.87 23.21
C ALA A 316 10.54 9.13 23.09
N THR A 317 10.94 9.43 21.87
CA THR A 317 11.66 10.65 21.49
C THR A 317 10.68 11.56 20.76
N LEU A 318 10.40 12.74 21.31
CA LEU A 318 9.58 13.79 20.72
C LEU A 318 10.49 14.86 20.08
N ALA A 319 10.28 15.18 18.81
CA ALA A 319 10.96 16.27 18.11
C ALA A 319 9.93 17.25 17.51
N ILE A 320 10.13 18.56 17.66
CA ILE A 320 9.26 19.63 17.14
C ILE A 320 10.11 20.75 16.50
N GLY A 321 10.00 21.06 15.21
CA GLY A 321 10.70 22.22 14.61
C GLY A 321 11.58 21.87 13.40
N GLY A 322 12.70 22.60 13.19
CA GLY A 322 13.57 22.46 12.02
C GLY A 322 15.00 22.01 12.35
N GLY A 323 15.46 20.89 11.76
CA GLY A 323 16.85 20.41 11.80
C GLY A 323 17.28 19.73 13.10
N ASN A 324 16.39 19.05 13.82
CA ASN A 324 16.75 18.31 15.04
C ASN A 324 17.27 16.88 14.72
N THR A 325 18.32 16.41 15.40
CA THR A 325 18.86 15.05 15.31
C THR A 325 18.90 14.44 16.72
N ALA A 326 18.41 13.21 16.91
CA ALA A 326 18.52 12.47 18.17
C ALA A 326 18.99 11.02 17.94
N ASP A 327 19.92 10.51 18.76
CA ASP A 327 20.54 9.19 18.62
C ASP A 327 20.69 8.50 20.00
N TYR A 328 20.20 7.25 20.13
CA TYR A 328 20.25 6.39 21.33
C TYR A 328 19.30 6.71 22.53
N THR A 329 18.14 7.36 22.34
CA THR A 329 17.34 7.87 23.48
C THR A 329 16.19 6.96 23.98
N GLN A 330 16.00 6.86 25.31
CA GLN A 330 14.85 6.20 25.98
C GLN A 330 13.84 7.16 26.65
N ALA A 331 14.08 8.47 26.61
CA ALA A 331 13.04 9.51 26.59
C ALA A 331 13.69 10.87 26.30
N SER A 332 13.22 11.62 25.28
CA SER A 332 13.66 13.02 25.09
C SER A 332 12.67 13.88 24.27
N GLN A 333 12.76 15.21 24.41
CA GLN A 333 11.98 16.23 23.68
C GLN A 333 12.95 17.24 23.04
N LEU A 334 12.88 17.52 21.73
CA LEU A 334 13.71 18.58 21.10
C LEU A 334 12.90 19.54 20.24
N ILE A 335 12.96 20.83 20.59
CA ILE A 335 12.19 21.87 19.92
C ILE A 335 13.10 22.97 19.33
N GLY A 336 13.19 23.04 18.00
CA GLY A 336 13.52 24.26 17.23
C GLY A 336 14.98 24.65 16.94
N VAL A 337 15.28 24.73 15.64
CA VAL A 337 16.51 25.15 14.94
C VAL A 337 17.80 24.36 15.23
N ASN A 338 18.13 23.47 14.29
CA ASN A 338 19.42 22.81 14.05
C ASN A 338 20.03 21.98 15.19
N ASN A 339 19.20 21.34 16.03
CA ASN A 339 19.70 20.58 17.18
C ASN A 339 20.24 19.20 16.80
N THR A 340 21.12 18.64 17.65
CA THR A 340 21.67 17.28 17.55
C THR A 340 21.91 16.74 18.96
N ALA A 341 21.47 15.51 19.29
CA ALA A 341 21.64 14.93 20.63
C ALA A 341 21.86 13.42 20.57
N HIS A 342 22.94 12.93 21.19
CA HIS A 342 23.25 11.51 21.36
C HIS A 342 23.36 11.19 22.86
N ARG A 343 22.66 10.18 23.43
CA ARG A 343 23.12 9.65 24.74
C ARG A 343 22.73 8.20 25.11
N HIS A 344 23.79 7.50 25.51
CA HIS A 344 23.94 6.25 26.25
C HIS A 344 24.25 6.50 27.75
N PHE A 345 23.72 5.64 28.64
CA PHE A 345 24.47 4.82 29.61
C PHE A 345 23.88 3.41 29.59
#